data_AF-A0AA35JAG5-F1
#
_entry.id   AF-A0AA35JAG5-F1
#
_cell.length_a   1.000
_cell.length_b   1.000
_cell.length_c   1.000
_cell.angle_alpha   90.00
_cell.angle_beta   90.00
_cell.angle_gamma   90.00
#
_symmetry.space_group_name_H-M   'P 1'
#
loop_
_entity.id
_entity.type
_entity.pdbx_description
1 polymer ?
#
loop_
_entity_poly.entity_id
_entity_poly.type
_entity_poly.pdbx_seq_one_letter_code
_entity_poly.pdbx_strand_id
1 'polypeptide(L)'
;MGKSEFLWNVQRIQELRNVNEHFLVHCITVDTSRLVSQLDKQLKAGDSGVDFIVKQLQLLINEVYRQLRRSPGVVPEPSLVINLNFTILKFSVAYWDILLQRSLDLMAEASRADVRYFITEATPVERIRYVETNQNFKAFKTQQGLVRDSVEMDEFIDFETLIKQTIFDLFRRNGVPERDFEALLSRFHDLESLMIAFNE
;
A
#
# COMPACT_ATOMS: atom_id res chain seq x y z
N MET A 1 -4.35 -24.24 25.27
CA MET A 1 -3.85 -22.89 24.91
C MET A 1 -4.73 -21.86 25.61
N GLY A 2 -4.21 -21.11 26.57
CA GLY A 2 -4.98 -20.11 27.31
C GLY A 2 -5.42 -18.99 26.37
N LYS A 3 -6.72 -18.63 26.39
CA LYS A 3 -7.22 -17.44 25.68
C LYS A 3 -6.46 -16.24 26.22
N SER A 4 -5.61 -15.62 25.40
CA SER A 4 -4.99 -14.35 25.76
C SER A 4 -6.08 -13.30 25.91
N GLU A 5 -6.08 -12.57 27.03
CA GLU A 5 -7.06 -11.53 27.32
C GLU A 5 -7.00 -10.43 26.26
N PHE A 6 -8.15 -9.96 25.76
CA PHE A 6 -8.23 -8.83 24.84
C PHE A 6 -8.23 -7.52 25.62
N LEU A 7 -7.17 -6.73 25.47
CA LEU A 7 -6.96 -5.51 26.27
C LEU A 7 -7.30 -4.21 25.56
N TRP A 8 -7.61 -4.28 24.28
CA TRP A 8 -7.99 -3.11 23.50
C TRP A 8 -9.45 -2.75 23.73
N ASN A 9 -9.75 -1.46 23.68
CA ASN A 9 -11.12 -0.98 23.67
C ASN A 9 -11.36 -0.25 22.33
N VAL A 10 -12.01 -0.94 21.38
CA VAL A 10 -12.36 -0.38 20.08
C VAL A 10 -13.58 0.53 20.26
N GLN A 11 -13.41 1.84 20.07
CA GLN A 11 -14.44 2.83 20.40
C GLN A 11 -15.29 3.22 19.20
N ARG A 12 -14.64 3.72 18.14
CA ARG A 12 -15.33 4.30 16.99
C ARG A 12 -14.66 3.87 15.70
N ILE A 13 -15.48 3.52 14.72
CA ILE A 13 -15.07 3.26 13.34
C ILE A 13 -15.59 4.41 12.49
N GLN A 14 -14.71 5.08 11.76
CA GLN A 14 -15.05 6.17 10.86
C GLN A 14 -14.45 5.92 9.49
N GLU A 15 -15.27 6.03 8.45
CA GLU A 15 -14.80 6.01 7.08
C GLU A 15 -14.23 7.38 6.69
N LEU A 16 -13.02 7.38 6.14
CA LEU A 16 -12.37 8.56 5.58
C LEU A 16 -12.43 8.48 4.06
N ARG A 17 -13.44 9.15 3.48
CA ARG A 17 -13.60 9.26 2.02
C ARG A 17 -12.58 10.23 1.43
N ASN A 18 -12.37 10.12 0.12
CA ASN A 18 -11.54 11.06 -0.67
C ASN A 18 -10.06 11.11 -0.27
N VAL A 19 -9.56 10.12 0.50
CA VAL A 19 -8.12 9.99 0.79
C VAL A 19 -7.35 9.47 -0.42
N ASN A 20 -7.96 8.54 -1.16
CA ASN A 20 -7.47 8.01 -2.42
C ASN A 20 -8.65 7.42 -3.22
N GLU A 21 -8.54 7.40 -4.54
CA GLU A 21 -9.59 6.91 -5.44
C GLU A 21 -9.63 5.37 -5.52
N HIS A 22 -8.52 4.69 -5.20
CA HIS A 22 -8.34 3.25 -5.41
C HIS A 22 -8.46 2.42 -4.13
N PHE A 23 -8.65 3.05 -2.97
CA PHE A 23 -8.75 2.35 -1.68
C PHE A 23 -9.61 3.08 -0.67
N LEU A 24 -10.33 2.31 0.15
CA LEU A 24 -11.16 2.83 1.23
C LEU A 24 -10.34 2.88 2.52
N VAL A 25 -10.41 4.02 3.23
CA VAL A 25 -9.72 4.20 4.51
C VAL A 25 -10.73 4.16 5.65
N HIS A 26 -10.54 3.24 6.60
CA HIS A 26 -11.24 3.26 7.88
C HIS A 26 -10.30 3.68 8.99
N CYS A 27 -10.70 4.71 9.75
CA CYS A 27 -10.03 5.15 10.97
C CYS A 27 -10.75 4.55 12.18
N ILE A 28 -10.01 3.75 12.95
CA ILE A 28 -10.51 3.00 14.09
C ILE A 28 -9.90 3.61 15.35
N THR A 29 -10.69 4.34 16.12
CA THR A 29 -10.24 4.85 17.42
C THR A 29 -10.20 3.69 18.41
N VAL A 30 -9.01 3.45 18.96
CA VAL A 30 -8.75 2.38 19.93
C VAL A 30 -8.18 2.99 21.20
N ASP A 31 -8.86 2.77 22.31
CA ASP A 31 -8.34 3.14 23.62
C ASP A 31 -7.29 2.13 24.10
N THR A 32 -6.09 2.63 24.34
CA THR A 32 -4.89 1.88 24.69
C THR A 32 -4.57 1.88 26.19
N SER A 33 -5.39 2.55 27.01
CA SER A 33 -5.14 2.74 28.46
C SER A 33 -4.90 1.42 29.22
N ARG A 34 -5.74 0.40 28.97
CA ARG A 34 -5.60 -0.94 29.59
C ARG A 34 -4.32 -1.64 29.16
N LEU A 35 -3.98 -1.60 27.87
CA LEU A 35 -2.76 -2.19 27.35
C LEU A 35 -1.52 -1.51 27.95
N VAL A 36 -1.51 -0.18 27.97
CA VAL A 36 -0.42 0.63 28.52
C VAL A 36 -0.20 0.29 30.00
N SER A 37 -1.28 0.22 30.79
CA SER A 37 -1.23 -0.15 32.21
C SER A 37 -0.68 -1.56 32.41
N GLN A 38 -1.10 -2.53 31.60
CA GLN A 38 -0.60 -3.90 31.70
C GLN A 38 0.88 -4.00 31.29
N LEU A 39 1.29 -3.23 30.28
CA LEU A 39 2.67 -3.18 29.84
C LEU A 39 3.59 -2.57 30.90
N ASP A 40 3.14 -1.52 31.61
CA ASP A 40 3.88 -0.98 32.76
C ASP A 40 4.17 -2.04 33.83
N LYS A 41 3.19 -2.92 34.09
CA LYS A 41 3.37 -4.00 35.06
C LYS A 41 4.39 -5.04 34.58
N GLN A 42 4.35 -5.41 33.30
CA GLN A 42 5.30 -6.38 32.72
C GLN A 42 6.73 -5.82 32.68
N LEU A 43 6.90 -4.58 32.23
CA LEU A 43 8.22 -3.94 32.18
C LEU A 43 8.84 -3.81 33.58
N LYS A 44 8.04 -3.54 34.61
CA LYS A 44 8.49 -3.53 36.02
C LYS A 44 8.90 -4.92 36.53
N ALA A 45 8.34 -5.98 35.97
CA ALA A 45 8.69 -7.36 36.31
C ALA A 45 9.96 -7.86 35.59
N GLY A 46 10.56 -7.05 34.70
CA GLY A 46 11.76 -7.40 33.94
C GLY A 46 11.50 -8.10 32.61
N ASP A 47 10.24 -8.22 32.18
CA ASP A 47 9.89 -8.78 30.87
C ASP A 47 10.06 -7.74 29.76
N SER A 48 10.41 -8.18 28.54
CA SER A 48 10.60 -7.27 27.40
C SER A 48 9.30 -6.58 26.92
N GLY A 49 8.13 -7.15 27.24
CA GLY A 49 6.81 -6.67 26.81
C GLY A 49 6.55 -6.75 25.29
N VAL A 50 7.57 -6.97 24.46
CA VAL A 50 7.49 -6.99 22.99
C VAL A 50 6.57 -8.09 22.49
N ASP A 51 6.80 -9.34 22.91
CA ASP A 51 5.99 -10.47 22.45
C ASP A 51 4.53 -10.36 22.93
N PHE A 52 4.32 -9.69 24.06
CA PHE A 52 2.98 -9.37 24.55
C PHE A 52 2.29 -8.34 23.66
N ILE A 53 2.96 -7.25 23.29
CA ILE A 53 2.40 -6.25 22.37
C ILE A 53 2.09 -6.87 21.01
N VAL A 54 3.01 -7.68 20.46
CA VAL A 54 2.81 -8.36 19.18
C VAL A 54 1.57 -9.24 19.23
N LYS A 55 1.42 -10.09 20.25
CA LYS A 55 0.20 -10.91 20.42
C LYS A 55 -1.06 -10.05 20.54
N GLN A 56 -1.01 -8.94 21.28
CA GLN A 56 -2.13 -8.04 21.42
C GLN A 56 -2.49 -7.35 20.09
N LEU A 57 -1.52 -6.90 19.31
CA LEU A 57 -1.74 -6.32 17.98
C LEU A 57 -2.40 -7.33 17.03
N GLN A 58 -1.96 -8.59 17.03
CA GLN A 58 -2.59 -9.64 16.24
C GLN A 58 -4.06 -9.86 16.62
N LEU A 59 -4.38 -9.81 17.92
CA LEU A 59 -5.76 -9.88 18.39
C LEU A 59 -6.59 -8.68 17.91
N LEU A 60 -6.03 -7.46 18.00
CA LEU A 60 -6.70 -6.24 17.54
C LEU A 60 -6.98 -6.27 16.03
N ILE A 61 -5.96 -6.61 15.24
CA ILE A 61 -6.06 -6.69 13.77
C ILE A 61 -7.17 -7.65 13.37
N ASN A 62 -7.18 -8.86 13.95
CA ASN A 62 -8.21 -9.86 13.68
C ASN A 62 -9.62 -9.40 14.10
N GLU A 63 -9.73 -8.72 15.24
CA GLU A 63 -11.01 -8.20 15.73
C GLU A 63 -11.55 -7.10 14.81
N VAL A 64 -10.73 -6.09 14.51
CA VAL A 64 -11.10 -4.97 13.63
C VAL A 64 -11.46 -5.46 12.23
N TYR A 65 -10.65 -6.36 11.67
CA TYR A 65 -10.94 -6.95 10.36
C TYR A 65 -12.30 -7.65 10.34
N ARG A 66 -12.60 -8.44 11.38
CA ARG A 66 -13.87 -9.15 11.52
C ARG A 66 -15.06 -8.19 11.64
N GLN A 67 -14.92 -7.10 12.39
CA GLN A 67 -15.98 -6.09 12.53
C GLN A 67 -16.27 -5.39 11.19
N LEU A 68 -15.23 -5.08 10.41
CA LEU A 68 -15.41 -4.46 9.10
C LEU A 68 -16.04 -5.42 8.10
N ARG A 69 -15.57 -6.67 8.00
CA ARG A 69 -16.12 -7.66 7.05
C ARG A 69 -17.56 -8.09 7.34
N ARG A 70 -18.02 -8.00 8.58
CA ARG A 70 -19.42 -8.32 8.96
C ARG A 70 -20.39 -7.17 8.69
N SER A 71 -19.90 -5.98 8.37
CA SER A 71 -20.76 -4.83 8.09
C SER A 71 -21.42 -4.98 6.70
N PRO A 72 -22.76 -4.93 6.60
CA PRO A 72 -23.44 -4.95 5.32
C PRO A 72 -23.06 -3.69 4.51
N GLY A 73 -22.48 -3.88 3.33
CA GLY A 73 -22.05 -2.78 2.45
C GLY A 73 -20.54 -2.70 2.16
N VAL A 74 -19.71 -3.60 2.72
CA VAL A 74 -18.31 -3.73 2.28
C VAL A 74 -18.30 -4.47 0.94
N VAL A 75 -18.44 -3.69 -0.13
CA VAL A 75 -18.24 -4.11 -1.51
C VAL A 75 -16.86 -4.77 -1.63
N PRO A 76 -16.73 -5.93 -2.29
CA PRO A 76 -15.43 -6.47 -2.63
C PRO A 76 -14.82 -5.50 -3.65
N GLU A 77 -13.70 -4.89 -3.28
CA GLU A 77 -12.98 -3.84 -4.03
C GLU A 77 -13.63 -2.44 -3.86
N PRO A 78 -12.93 -1.53 -3.17
CA PRO A 78 -11.50 -1.30 -3.35
C PRO A 78 -10.59 -1.90 -2.25
N SER A 79 -9.28 -1.87 -2.49
CA SER A 79 -8.27 -2.24 -1.47
C SER A 79 -8.58 -1.55 -0.13
N LEU A 80 -8.46 -2.27 0.99
CA LEU A 80 -8.82 -1.73 2.30
C LEU A 80 -7.58 -1.19 3.01
N VAL A 81 -7.70 -0.01 3.60
CA VAL A 81 -6.67 0.56 4.47
C VAL A 81 -7.27 0.89 5.83
N ILE A 82 -6.63 0.40 6.89
CA ILE A 82 -7.09 0.54 8.27
C ILE A 82 -6.07 1.35 9.05
N ASN A 83 -6.49 2.53 9.49
CA ASN A 83 -5.78 3.32 10.49
C ASN A 83 -6.21 2.85 11.88
N LEU A 84 -5.27 2.25 12.62
CA LEU A 84 -5.41 1.97 14.04
C LEU A 84 -5.02 3.24 14.82
N ASN A 85 -6.02 4.03 15.21
CA ASN A 85 -5.87 5.34 15.83
C ASN A 85 -5.87 5.21 17.36
N PHE A 86 -4.70 5.10 17.95
CA PHE A 86 -4.52 4.86 19.38
C PHE A 86 -4.73 6.14 20.19
N THR A 87 -5.45 6.05 21.30
CA THR A 87 -5.66 7.21 22.19
C THR A 87 -4.36 7.70 22.82
N ILE A 88 -3.43 6.79 23.10
CA ILE A 88 -2.12 7.10 23.67
C ILE A 88 -1.06 6.22 22.99
N LEU A 89 -0.06 6.84 22.37
CA LEU A 89 1.16 6.18 21.91
C LEU A 89 2.25 6.30 22.97
N LYS A 90 2.35 5.30 23.86
CA LYS A 90 3.38 5.27 24.91
C LYS A 90 4.81 5.28 24.35
N PHE A 91 5.03 4.58 23.24
CA PHE A 91 6.30 4.57 22.52
C PHE A 91 6.19 5.40 21.24
N SER A 92 7.34 5.82 20.71
CA SER A 92 7.40 6.47 19.40
C SER A 92 6.69 5.63 18.32
N VAL A 93 6.05 6.31 17.38
CA VAL A 93 5.36 5.70 16.24
C VAL A 93 6.26 4.73 15.47
N ALA A 94 7.57 5.03 15.37
CA ALA A 94 8.53 4.15 14.69
C ALA A 94 8.61 2.74 15.31
N TYR A 95 8.48 2.62 16.65
CA TYR A 95 8.44 1.31 17.30
C TYR A 95 7.12 0.59 17.00
N TRP A 96 6.02 1.33 16.95
CA TRP A 96 4.72 0.76 16.59
C TRP A 96 4.70 0.26 15.15
N ASP A 97 5.37 0.93 14.21
CA ASP A 97 5.50 0.46 12.83
C ASP A 97 6.27 -0.87 12.75
N ILE A 98 7.37 -0.99 13.50
CA ILE A 98 8.15 -2.24 13.59
C ILE A 98 7.30 -3.37 14.21
N LEU A 99 6.60 -3.07 15.30
CA LEU A 99 5.75 -4.04 16.01
C LEU A 99 4.54 -4.46 15.17
N LEU A 100 3.96 -3.54 14.40
CA LEU A 100 2.89 -3.81 13.45
C LEU A 100 3.37 -4.75 12.36
N GLN A 101 4.50 -4.43 11.71
CA GLN A 101 5.06 -5.29 10.67
C GLN A 101 5.34 -6.69 11.20
N ARG A 102 6.02 -6.80 12.35
CA ARG A 102 6.29 -8.09 13.00
C ARG A 102 5.01 -8.86 13.34
N SER A 103 3.94 -8.15 13.72
CA SER A 103 2.64 -8.77 13.99
C SER A 103 2.02 -9.34 12.72
N LEU A 104 2.04 -8.58 11.63
CA LEU A 104 1.52 -8.99 10.33
C LEU A 104 2.30 -10.16 9.72
N ASP A 105 3.62 -10.17 9.83
CA ASP A 105 4.49 -11.25 9.33
C ASP A 105 4.18 -12.60 10.01
N LEU A 106 3.78 -12.55 11.29
CA LEU A 106 3.44 -13.72 12.09
C LEU A 106 1.97 -14.14 11.97
N MET A 107 1.13 -13.39 11.24
CA MET A 107 -0.29 -13.70 11.05
C MET A 107 -0.53 -14.56 9.80
N ALA A 108 -1.61 -15.34 9.84
CA ALA A 108 -2.09 -16.08 8.69
C ALA A 108 -2.61 -15.15 7.58
N GLU A 109 -2.57 -15.63 6.33
CA GLU A 109 -2.72 -14.81 5.12
C GLU A 109 -4.10 -14.15 4.94
N ALA A 110 -5.17 -14.76 5.46
CA ALA A 110 -6.54 -14.29 5.27
C ALA A 110 -6.82 -12.88 5.84
N SER A 111 -6.06 -12.44 6.85
CA SER A 111 -6.16 -11.09 7.43
C SER A 111 -5.17 -10.08 6.83
N ARG A 112 -4.27 -10.52 5.93
CA ARG A 112 -3.20 -9.68 5.36
C ARG A 112 -3.38 -9.40 3.86
N ALA A 113 -4.00 -10.32 3.10
CA ALA A 113 -3.86 -10.36 1.65
C ALA A 113 -4.35 -9.10 0.92
N ASP A 114 -5.35 -8.39 1.46
CA ASP A 114 -5.97 -7.23 0.78
C ASP A 114 -6.18 -6.02 1.70
N VAL A 115 -5.48 -6.00 2.85
CA VAL A 115 -5.67 -4.99 3.88
C VAL A 115 -4.33 -4.42 4.34
N ARG A 116 -4.18 -3.11 4.22
CA ARG A 116 -3.00 -2.40 4.75
C ARG A 116 -3.34 -1.75 6.07
N TYR A 117 -2.49 -1.93 7.06
CA TYR A 117 -2.65 -1.35 8.40
C TYR A 117 -1.59 -0.28 8.62
N PHE A 118 -1.94 0.78 9.35
CA PHE A 118 -0.97 1.73 9.88
C PHE A 118 -1.46 2.27 11.22
N ILE A 119 -0.54 2.67 12.09
CA ILE A 119 -0.85 3.16 13.45
C ILE A 119 -0.64 4.67 13.50
N THR A 120 -1.55 5.37 14.17
CA THR A 120 -1.40 6.81 14.47
C THR A 120 -1.88 7.10 15.88
N GLU A 121 -1.54 8.27 16.41
CA GLU A 121 -2.10 8.77 17.66
C GLU A 121 -3.34 9.63 17.41
N ALA A 122 -4.35 9.50 18.27
CA ALA A 122 -5.53 10.33 18.24
C ALA A 122 -5.16 11.78 18.57
N THR A 123 -5.59 12.70 17.72
CA THR A 123 -5.41 14.14 17.93
C THR A 123 -6.78 14.82 17.92
N PRO A 124 -6.90 16.03 18.49
CA PRO A 124 -8.15 16.79 18.42
C PRO A 124 -8.48 17.28 17.01
N VAL A 125 -7.57 17.13 16.04
CA VAL A 125 -7.76 17.58 14.66
C VAL A 125 -8.65 16.61 13.90
N GLU A 126 -9.73 17.13 13.32
CA GLU A 126 -10.62 16.34 12.47
C GLU A 126 -9.96 15.98 11.14
N ARG A 127 -9.57 14.70 11.00
CA ARG A 127 -8.89 14.19 9.80
C ARG A 127 -9.74 14.27 8.54
N ILE A 128 -11.05 14.11 8.65
CA ILE A 128 -11.98 14.30 7.51
C ILE A 128 -11.84 15.72 6.97
N ARG A 129 -11.93 16.72 7.86
CA ARG A 129 -11.80 18.12 7.47
C ARG A 129 -10.46 18.38 6.79
N TYR A 130 -9.35 17.83 7.32
CA TYR A 130 -8.04 17.97 6.67
C TYR A 130 -8.05 17.44 5.22
N VAL A 131 -8.55 16.22 5.00
CA VAL A 131 -8.64 15.59 3.67
C VAL A 131 -9.51 16.42 2.73
N GLU A 132 -10.62 16.98 3.24
CA GLU A 132 -11.59 17.72 2.44
C GLU A 132 -11.25 19.19 2.21
N THR A 133 -10.39 19.82 3.03
CA THR A 133 -10.14 21.27 2.94
C THR A 133 -8.68 21.65 2.72
N ASN A 134 -7.71 20.78 3.00
CA ASN A 134 -6.30 21.14 2.88
C ASN A 134 -5.88 21.24 1.40
N GLN A 135 -5.45 22.43 0.98
CA GLN A 135 -5.06 22.69 -0.42
C GLN A 135 -3.86 21.86 -0.87
N ASN A 136 -2.84 21.71 -0.02
CA ASN A 136 -1.63 20.94 -0.34
C ASN A 136 -1.96 19.45 -0.53
N PHE A 137 -2.80 18.89 0.35
CA PHE A 137 -3.27 17.52 0.22
C PHE A 137 -4.01 17.29 -1.09
N LYS A 138 -4.95 18.18 -1.44
CA LYS A 138 -5.70 18.09 -2.70
C LYS A 138 -4.80 18.19 -3.92
N ALA A 139 -3.92 19.20 -3.94
CA ALA A 139 -2.98 19.41 -5.05
C ALA A 139 -2.09 18.17 -5.26
N PHE A 140 -1.55 17.61 -4.18
CA PHE A 140 -0.76 16.38 -4.24
C PHE A 140 -1.56 15.19 -4.79
N LYS A 141 -2.82 15.02 -4.36
CA LYS A 141 -3.67 13.93 -4.84
C LYS A 141 -4.01 14.05 -6.32
N THR A 142 -4.28 15.27 -6.79
CA THR A 142 -4.47 15.55 -8.22
C THR A 142 -3.20 15.26 -9.01
N GLN A 143 -2.03 15.72 -8.55
CA GLN A 143 -0.74 15.46 -9.21
C GLN A 143 -0.40 13.96 -9.25
N GLN A 144 -0.61 13.25 -8.14
CA GLN A 144 -0.36 11.80 -8.08
C GLN A 144 -1.18 11.03 -9.13
N GLY A 145 -2.43 11.46 -9.41
CA GLY A 145 -3.25 10.88 -10.46
C GLY A 145 -2.63 11.06 -11.86
N LEU A 146 -2.02 12.22 -12.12
CA LEU A 146 -1.37 12.55 -13.39
C LEU A 146 -0.02 11.85 -13.58
N VAL A 147 0.71 11.56 -12.50
CA VAL A 147 2.01 10.85 -12.56
C VAL A 147 1.86 9.42 -13.09
N ARG A 148 0.70 8.77 -12.91
CA ARG A 148 0.50 7.41 -13.40
C ARG A 148 0.64 7.29 -14.93
N ASP A 149 0.23 8.34 -15.65
CA ASP A 149 0.28 8.42 -17.11
C ASP A 149 1.31 9.46 -17.57
N SER A 150 2.28 9.82 -16.72
CA SER A 150 3.28 10.82 -17.07
C SER A 150 4.26 10.29 -18.12
N VAL A 151 4.37 11.02 -19.22
CA VAL A 151 5.36 10.82 -20.29
C VAL A 151 6.60 11.72 -20.12
N GLU A 152 6.81 12.27 -18.92
CA GLU A 152 7.93 13.19 -18.64
C GLU A 152 9.30 12.56 -18.89
N MET A 153 9.41 11.24 -18.75
CA MET A 153 10.65 10.50 -19.04
C MET A 153 10.89 10.30 -20.54
N ASP A 154 9.86 10.37 -21.38
CA ASP A 154 9.94 10.09 -22.81
C ASP A 154 10.77 11.14 -23.55
N GLU A 155 10.82 12.37 -23.04
CA GLU A 155 11.65 13.45 -23.60
C GLU A 155 13.16 13.14 -23.54
N PHE A 156 13.60 12.35 -22.55
CA PHE A 156 15.00 11.95 -22.40
C PHE A 156 15.35 10.70 -23.22
N ILE A 157 14.35 10.03 -23.78
CA ILE A 157 14.53 8.78 -24.53
C ILE A 157 14.50 9.11 -26.02
N ASP A 158 15.65 8.94 -26.67
CA ASP A 158 15.71 8.95 -28.14
C ASP A 158 15.21 7.61 -28.70
N PHE A 159 13.88 7.50 -28.84
CA PHE A 159 13.23 6.31 -29.38
C PHE A 159 13.68 6.01 -30.83
N GLU A 160 13.98 7.02 -31.64
CA GLU A 160 14.45 6.83 -33.02
C GLU A 160 15.79 6.11 -33.07
N THR A 161 16.74 6.52 -32.22
CA THR A 161 18.03 5.83 -32.11
C THR A 161 17.86 4.40 -31.61
N LEU A 162 16.98 4.16 -30.63
CA LEU A 162 16.72 2.80 -30.11
C LEU A 162 16.04 1.92 -31.16
N ILE A 163 15.06 2.43 -31.90
CA ILE A 163 14.38 1.72 -32.99
C ILE A 163 15.39 1.34 -34.07
N LYS A 164 16.22 2.29 -34.53
CA LYS A 164 17.25 2.04 -35.54
C LYS A 164 18.24 0.96 -35.10
N GLN A 165 18.73 1.01 -33.86
CA GLN A 165 19.63 -0.01 -33.32
C GLN A 165 18.96 -1.38 -33.28
N THR A 166 17.71 -1.44 -32.83
CA THR A 166 16.94 -2.68 -32.75
C THR A 166 16.71 -3.30 -34.13
N ILE A 167 16.35 -2.50 -35.13
CA ILE A 167 16.19 -2.93 -36.52
C ILE A 167 17.51 -3.50 -37.07
N PHE A 168 18.63 -2.81 -36.88
CA PHE A 168 19.92 -3.29 -37.36
C PHE A 168 20.36 -4.59 -36.70
N ASP A 169 20.13 -4.73 -35.40
CA ASP A 169 20.44 -5.97 -34.70
C ASP A 169 19.52 -7.12 -35.15
N LEU A 170 18.24 -6.86 -35.42
CA LEU A 170 17.31 -7.84 -35.96
C LEU A 170 17.74 -8.32 -37.35
N PHE A 171 18.07 -7.39 -38.25
CA PHE A 171 18.56 -7.69 -39.59
C PHE A 171 19.87 -8.47 -39.55
N ARG A 172 20.81 -8.09 -38.67
CA ARG A 172 22.08 -8.80 -38.48
C ARG A 172 21.86 -10.23 -38.01
N ARG A 173 20.98 -10.45 -37.03
CA ARG A 173 20.68 -11.79 -36.49
C ARG A 173 20.04 -12.72 -37.52
N ASN A 174 19.21 -12.16 -38.40
CA ASN A 174 18.53 -12.92 -39.46
C ASN A 174 19.29 -12.97 -40.79
N GLY A 175 20.54 -12.46 -40.82
CA GLY A 175 21.38 -12.48 -42.01
C GLY A 175 20.82 -11.67 -43.18
N VAL A 176 20.01 -10.64 -42.91
CA VAL A 176 19.43 -9.77 -43.93
C VAL A 176 20.54 -8.90 -44.54
N PRO A 177 20.75 -8.94 -45.87
CA PRO A 177 21.74 -8.09 -46.51
C PRO A 177 21.21 -6.65 -46.68
N GLU A 178 22.10 -5.67 -46.66
CA GLU A 178 21.74 -4.23 -46.71
C GLU A 178 20.87 -3.84 -47.91
N ARG A 179 21.05 -4.51 -49.06
CA ARG A 179 20.24 -4.28 -50.27
C ARG A 179 18.73 -4.55 -50.07
N ASP A 180 18.36 -5.36 -49.08
CA ASP A 180 16.98 -5.74 -48.79
C ASP A 180 16.34 -4.83 -47.72
N PHE A 181 17.13 -3.92 -47.09
CA PHE A 181 16.64 -3.08 -46.00
C PHE A 181 15.50 -2.17 -46.45
N GLU A 182 15.65 -1.48 -47.58
CA GLU A 182 14.63 -0.55 -48.08
C GLU A 182 13.30 -1.25 -48.36
N ALA A 183 13.34 -2.43 -48.98
CA ALA A 183 12.13 -3.22 -49.26
C ALA A 183 11.44 -3.69 -47.97
N LEU A 184 12.20 -4.12 -46.97
CA LEU A 184 11.66 -4.57 -45.68
C LEU A 184 11.08 -3.40 -44.87
N LEU A 185 11.79 -2.28 -44.79
CA LEU A 185 11.33 -1.08 -44.07
C LEU A 185 10.17 -0.37 -44.78
N SER A 186 10.04 -0.51 -46.10
CA SER A 186 8.88 -0.03 -46.84
C SER A 186 7.63 -0.90 -46.62
N ARG A 187 7.82 -2.17 -46.25
CA ARG A 187 6.74 -3.13 -46.01
C ARG A 187 6.23 -3.12 -44.57
N PHE A 188 7.09 -2.82 -43.59
CA PHE A 188 6.73 -2.79 -42.17
C PHE A 188 6.99 -1.39 -41.61
N HIS A 189 5.93 -0.72 -41.14
CA HIS A 189 5.98 0.68 -40.71
C HIS A 189 6.27 0.89 -39.22
N ASP A 190 6.30 -0.19 -38.44
CA ASP A 190 6.60 -0.17 -37.02
C ASP A 190 7.43 -1.41 -36.62
N LEU A 191 8.08 -1.30 -35.46
CA LEU A 191 8.93 -2.35 -34.93
C LEU A 191 8.14 -3.61 -34.57
N GLU A 192 6.89 -3.46 -34.12
CA GLU A 192 6.02 -4.57 -33.74
C GLU A 192 5.75 -5.50 -34.93
N SER A 193 5.29 -4.94 -36.04
CA SER A 193 5.01 -5.65 -37.29
C SER A 193 6.27 -6.31 -37.86
N LEU A 194 7.42 -5.62 -37.80
CA LEU A 194 8.70 -6.16 -38.24
C LEU A 194 9.13 -7.35 -37.37
N MET A 195 9.01 -7.24 -36.05
CA MET A 195 9.37 -8.31 -35.13
C MET A 195 8.49 -9.55 -35.29
N ILE A 196 7.18 -9.38 -35.52
CA ILE A 196 6.27 -10.50 -35.80
C ILE A 196 6.73 -11.25 -37.08
N ALA A 197 7.02 -10.52 -38.15
CA ALA A 197 7.40 -11.12 -39.44
C ALA A 197 8.71 -11.92 -39.44
N PHE A 198 9.60 -11.71 -38.46
CA PHE A 198 10.85 -12.47 -38.30
C PHE A 198 10.77 -13.60 -37.26
N ASN A 199 9.66 -13.71 -36.51
CA ASN A 199 9.44 -14.75 -35.50
C ASN A 199 8.39 -15.79 -35.90
N GLU A 200 7.68 -15.57 -37.01
CA GLU A 200 6.86 -16.59 -37.70
C GLU A 200 7.70 -17.41 -38.69
#